data_AF-A0AAE1MBR0-F1
#
_entry.id   AF-A0AAE1MBR0-F1
#
_cell.length_a   1.000
_cell.length_b   1.000
_cell.length_c   1.000
_cell.angle_alpha   90.00
_cell.angle_beta   90.00
_cell.angle_gamma   90.00
#
_symmetry.space_group_name_H-M   'P 1'
#
loop_
_entity.id
_entity.type
_entity.pdbx_description
1 polymer ?
#
loop_
_entity_poly.entity_id
_entity_poly.type
_entity_poly.pdbx_seq_one_letter_code
_entity_poly.pdbx_strand_id
1 'polypeptide(L)'
;MNLTQHSYWNLRGHDNGDILSHTIQLFASQITPVDDKLIPIGEIKPVKGIPYDFLEPKEIGSQIHGLAGGYGINYVVDKNSGSSHFNKVAVVEDSVSGRKMELWSNQPGVQFYTSNMLKEVKGKNGFTYHQYAALCLETQGFPDSVNHPNFPSQIVNPGQTYKHFMVYRFTAH
;
A
#
# COMPACT_ATOMS: atom_id res chain seq x y z
N MET A 1 -9.13 -16.14 5.83
CA MET A 1 -7.97 -16.25 4.93
C MET A 1 -7.72 -14.89 4.32
N ASN A 2 -6.54 -14.32 4.55
CA ASN A 2 -6.15 -13.03 4.02
C ASN A 2 -4.70 -13.16 3.56
N LEU A 3 -4.48 -13.39 2.27
CA LEU A 3 -3.16 -13.55 1.69
C LEU A 3 -2.75 -12.24 1.03
N THR A 4 -1.45 -11.99 0.98
CA THR A 4 -0.91 -10.84 0.27
C THR A 4 0.51 -11.12 -0.22
N GLN A 5 1.09 -10.14 -0.90
CA GLN A 5 2.44 -10.18 -1.40
C GLN A 5 3.21 -9.00 -0.80
N HIS A 6 4.31 -9.28 -0.11
CA HIS A 6 5.08 -8.31 0.67
C HIS A 6 6.38 -7.87 -0.05
N SER A 7 6.33 -7.63 -1.36
CA SER A 7 7.48 -7.10 -2.11
C SER A 7 7.76 -5.66 -1.70
N TYR A 8 9.06 -5.40 -1.58
CA TYR A 8 9.63 -4.08 -1.40
C TYR A 8 10.05 -3.53 -2.76
N TRP A 9 9.41 -2.44 -3.20
CA TRP A 9 9.64 -1.79 -4.49
C TRP A 9 10.44 -0.50 -4.33
N ASN A 10 11.50 -0.37 -5.11
CA ASN A 10 12.12 0.92 -5.43
C ASN A 10 12.25 1.01 -6.95
N LEU A 11 11.44 1.87 -7.57
CA LEU A 11 11.40 2.01 -9.02
C LEU A 11 12.68 2.60 -9.63
N ARG A 12 13.50 3.31 -8.85
CA ARG A 12 14.81 3.79 -9.32
C ARG A 12 15.82 2.65 -9.43
N GLY A 13 15.67 1.64 -8.57
CA GLY A 13 16.54 0.47 -8.45
C GLY A 13 16.69 0.09 -6.98
N HIS A 14 16.87 -1.20 -6.67
CA HIS A 14 16.94 -1.64 -5.27
C HIS A 14 18.13 -1.03 -4.50
N ASP A 15 19.16 -0.61 -5.22
CA ASP A 15 20.43 -0.06 -4.75
C ASP A 15 20.54 1.46 -4.97
N ASN A 16 19.41 2.13 -5.23
CA ASN A 16 19.37 3.54 -5.59
C ASN A 16 18.70 4.43 -4.52
N GLY A 17 19.07 4.22 -3.25
CA GLY A 17 18.65 5.07 -2.14
C GLY A 17 17.20 4.86 -1.69
N ASP A 18 16.55 5.94 -1.28
CA ASP A 18 15.17 5.93 -0.78
C ASP A 18 14.11 6.15 -1.87
N ILE A 19 12.84 6.01 -1.47
CA ILE A 19 11.65 6.20 -2.32
C ILE A 19 10.94 7.54 -2.08
N LEU A 20 11.51 8.46 -1.30
CA LEU A 20 10.79 9.67 -0.88
C LEU A 20 10.44 10.59 -2.05
N SER A 21 11.26 10.60 -3.10
CA SER A 21 10.99 11.37 -4.32
C SER A 21 10.07 10.65 -5.33
N HIS A 22 9.69 9.40 -5.08
CA HIS A 22 8.73 8.70 -5.95
C HIS A 22 7.37 9.34 -5.77
N THR A 23 6.60 9.45 -6.84
CA THR A 23 5.21 9.88 -6.74
C THR A 23 4.31 8.66 -6.60
N ILE A 24 3.26 8.79 -5.79
CA ILE A 24 2.22 7.77 -5.65
C ILE A 24 0.84 8.42 -5.75
N GLN A 25 -0.07 7.71 -6.42
CA GLN A 25 -1.51 7.94 -6.37
C GLN A 25 -2.17 6.67 -5.86
N LEU A 26 -3.09 6.80 -4.91
CA LEU A 26 -3.90 5.71 -4.36
C LEU A 26 -5.37 5.95 -4.72
N PHE A 27 -5.99 4.95 -5.34
CA PHE A 27 -7.43 4.96 -5.65
C PHE A 27 -8.21 4.48 -4.42
N ALA A 28 -8.06 5.23 -3.33
CA ALA A 28 -8.57 4.90 -2.02
C ALA A 28 -8.86 6.18 -1.22
N SER A 29 -10.15 6.52 -1.10
CA SER A 29 -10.61 7.74 -0.44
C SER A 29 -10.68 7.65 1.08
N GLN A 30 -10.44 6.47 1.65
CA GLN A 30 -10.54 6.22 3.08
C GLN A 30 -9.40 5.32 3.58
N ILE A 31 -9.17 5.35 4.90
CA ILE A 31 -8.24 4.49 5.64
C ILE A 31 -8.96 3.80 6.80
N THR A 32 -8.34 2.75 7.34
CA THR A 32 -8.71 2.16 8.64
C THR A 32 -7.70 2.61 9.71
N PRO A 33 -8.00 3.65 10.51
CA PRO A 33 -7.09 4.15 11.54
C PRO A 33 -6.75 3.09 12.58
N VAL A 34 -5.57 3.21 13.17
CA VAL A 34 -5.02 2.26 14.14
C VAL A 34 -4.77 2.92 15.50
N ASP A 35 -4.71 2.09 16.54
CA ASP A 35 -4.24 2.49 17.87
C ASP A 35 -2.70 2.50 17.97
N ASP A 36 -2.18 2.80 19.16
CA ASP A 36 -0.73 2.83 19.43
C ASP A 36 -0.03 1.47 19.28
N LYS A 37 -0.80 0.38 19.16
CA LYS A 37 -0.30 -0.98 18.90
C LYS A 37 -0.41 -1.37 17.42
N LEU A 38 -0.78 -0.42 16.56
CA LEU A 38 -0.99 -0.60 15.12
C LEU A 38 -2.17 -1.54 14.79
N ILE A 39 -3.14 -1.68 15.70
CA ILE A 39 -4.36 -2.45 15.48
C ILE A 39 -5.47 -1.50 15.05
N PRO A 40 -6.22 -1.80 13.97
CA PRO A 40 -7.36 -0.98 13.58
C PRO A 40 -8.35 -0.78 14.73
N ILE A 41 -8.92 0.42 14.83
CA ILE A 41 -9.90 0.74 15.88
C ILE A 41 -11.35 0.46 15.45
N GLY A 42 -11.55 -0.18 14.30
CA GLY A 42 -12.87 -0.43 13.70
C GLY A 42 -13.48 0.75 12.95
N GLU A 43 -12.83 1.91 12.91
CA GLU A 43 -13.30 3.09 12.16
C GLU A 43 -12.84 3.06 10.70
N ILE A 44 -13.59 3.75 9.83
CA ILE A 44 -13.19 4.07 8.45
C ILE A 44 -13.26 5.59 8.30
N LYS A 45 -12.13 6.23 7.98
CA LYS A 45 -12.01 7.69 7.91
C LYS A 45 -11.58 8.17 6.53
N PRO A 46 -12.11 9.31 6.03
CA PRO A 46 -11.66 9.88 4.77
C PRO A 46 -10.21 10.34 4.85
N VAL A 47 -9.48 10.23 3.74
CA VAL A 47 -8.09 10.70 3.64
C VAL A 47 -8.00 12.19 3.31
N LYS A 48 -9.09 12.82 2.85
CA LYS A 48 -9.10 14.21 2.41
C LYS A 48 -8.63 15.15 3.52
N GLY A 49 -7.56 15.91 3.24
CA GLY A 49 -7.06 16.94 4.15
C GLY A 49 -6.21 16.44 5.33
N ILE A 50 -5.82 15.17 5.34
CA ILE A 50 -4.86 14.61 6.31
C ILE A 50 -3.60 14.09 5.58
N PRO A 51 -2.48 13.79 6.28
CA PRO A 51 -1.23 13.36 5.65
C PRO A 51 -1.30 12.10 4.76
N TYR A 52 -2.40 11.37 4.83
CA TYR A 52 -2.68 10.15 4.07
C TYR A 52 -3.36 10.42 2.71
N ASP A 53 -3.59 11.68 2.34
CA ASP A 53 -4.29 12.06 1.10
C ASP A 53 -3.43 11.85 -0.16
N PHE A 54 -3.57 10.69 -0.82
CA PHE A 54 -2.96 10.38 -2.11
C PHE A 54 -3.97 10.19 -3.24
N LEU A 55 -5.15 10.83 -3.14
CA LEU A 55 -6.16 10.76 -4.20
C LEU A 55 -5.65 11.31 -5.53
N GLU A 56 -4.79 12.33 -5.44
CA GLU A 56 -3.99 12.85 -6.55
C GLU A 56 -2.53 12.42 -6.40
N PRO A 57 -1.76 12.28 -7.50
CA PRO A 57 -0.35 11.95 -7.44
C PRO A 57 0.44 12.94 -6.58
N LYS A 58 1.18 12.43 -5.59
CA LYS A 58 2.08 13.23 -4.73
C LYS A 58 3.36 12.48 -4.43
N GLU A 59 4.43 13.21 -4.18
CA GLU A 59 5.68 12.63 -3.67
C GLU A 59 5.43 11.96 -2.33
N ILE A 60 5.98 10.76 -2.15
CA ILE A 60 5.84 10.00 -0.90
C ILE A 60 6.45 10.79 0.28
N GLY A 61 7.56 11.51 0.07
CA GLY A 61 8.20 12.32 1.09
C GLY A 61 7.42 13.57 1.50
N SER A 62 6.46 14.04 0.71
CA SER A 62 5.86 15.37 0.87
C SER A 62 5.16 15.61 2.21
N GLN A 63 4.56 14.57 2.80
CA GLN A 63 3.84 14.66 4.08
C GLN A 63 4.34 13.64 5.12
N ILE A 64 5.41 12.90 4.81
CA ILE A 64 5.89 11.80 5.65
C ILE A 64 6.41 12.27 7.02
N HIS A 65 6.97 13.48 7.09
CA HIS A 65 7.46 14.08 8.34
C HIS A 65 6.33 14.48 9.30
N GLY A 66 5.10 14.60 8.81
CA GLY A 66 3.91 14.79 9.65
C GLY A 66 3.48 13.51 10.38
N LEU A 67 4.16 12.39 10.14
CA LEU A 67 3.87 11.09 10.72
C LEU A 67 5.04 10.65 11.61
N ALA A 68 4.74 10.10 12.79
CA ALA A 68 5.75 9.69 13.77
C ALA A 68 6.68 8.56 13.27
N GLY A 69 6.31 7.85 12.20
CA GLY A 69 7.07 6.70 11.70
C GLY A 69 6.76 6.33 10.27
N GLY A 70 6.48 7.29 9.38
CA GLY A 70 6.18 7.05 7.97
C GLY A 70 4.81 6.41 7.70
N TYR A 71 4.55 6.04 6.45
CA TYR A 71 3.31 5.39 6.06
C TYR A 71 3.33 3.91 6.42
N GLY A 72 2.25 3.45 7.02
CA GLY A 72 2.07 2.08 7.48
C GLY A 72 0.62 1.80 7.82
N ILE A 73 -0.29 2.15 6.90
CA ILE A 73 -1.73 2.07 7.13
C ILE A 73 -2.44 1.36 5.98
N ASN A 74 -3.57 0.72 6.31
CA ASN A 74 -4.47 0.15 5.33
C ASN A 74 -5.40 1.23 4.76
N TYR A 75 -5.36 1.35 3.44
CA TYR A 75 -6.25 2.14 2.62
C TYR A 75 -7.42 1.28 2.14
N VAL A 76 -8.62 1.88 2.11
CA VAL A 76 -9.84 1.26 1.58
C VAL A 76 -9.93 1.55 0.08
N VAL A 77 -9.77 0.52 -0.75
CA VAL A 77 -9.79 0.66 -2.21
C VAL A 77 -11.18 1.07 -2.68
N ASP A 78 -11.25 2.17 -3.41
CA ASP A 78 -12.50 2.67 -3.97
C ASP A 78 -13.02 1.70 -5.03
N LYS A 79 -14.32 1.41 -4.98
CA LYS A 79 -14.97 0.52 -5.97
C LYS A 79 -15.34 1.33 -7.20
N ASN A 80 -14.92 0.89 -8.38
CA ASN A 80 -15.45 1.44 -9.62
C ASN A 80 -16.92 1.02 -9.82
N SER A 81 -17.73 1.91 -10.38
CA SER A 81 -19.18 1.74 -10.57
C SER A 81 -19.58 0.73 -11.67
N GLY A 82 -18.62 0.02 -12.26
CA GLY A 82 -18.84 -1.10 -13.20
C GLY A 82 -18.58 -2.44 -12.53
N SER A 83 -19.35 -3.47 -12.86
CA SER A 83 -19.44 -4.82 -12.24
C SER A 83 -18.14 -5.63 -12.07
N SER A 84 -16.98 -5.07 -12.41
CA SER A 84 -15.67 -5.66 -12.17
C SER A 84 -15.25 -5.46 -10.71
N HIS A 85 -15.17 -6.54 -9.93
CA HIS A 85 -14.52 -6.53 -8.62
C HIS A 85 -13.01 -6.26 -8.70
N PHE A 86 -12.43 -6.05 -9.89
CA PHE A 86 -11.01 -5.80 -10.12
C PHE A 86 -10.78 -4.31 -10.41
N ASN A 87 -10.08 -3.62 -9.50
CA ASN A 87 -9.90 -2.17 -9.51
C ASN A 87 -8.42 -1.80 -9.63
N LYS A 88 -8.13 -0.63 -10.23
CA LYS A 88 -6.83 0.01 -10.08
C LYS A 88 -6.69 0.45 -8.62
N VAL A 89 -5.58 0.11 -8.00
CA VAL A 89 -5.31 0.33 -6.57
C VAL A 89 -4.32 1.48 -6.39
N ALA A 90 -3.24 1.47 -7.17
CA ALA A 90 -2.18 2.45 -7.07
C ALA A 90 -1.48 2.69 -8.41
N VAL A 91 -0.91 3.89 -8.55
CA VAL A 91 0.15 4.18 -9.52
C VAL A 91 1.35 4.73 -8.75
N VAL A 92 2.54 4.19 -9.03
CA VAL A 92 3.81 4.67 -8.50
C VAL A 92 4.70 5.04 -9.67
N GLU A 93 5.37 6.18 -9.61
CA GLU A 93 6.31 6.63 -10.64
C GLU A 93 7.61 7.13 -10.01
N ASP A 94 8.72 6.89 -10.71
CA ASP A 94 10.00 7.54 -10.43
C ASP A 94 10.42 8.34 -11.67
N SER A 95 10.43 9.67 -11.53
CA SER A 95 10.73 10.59 -12.63
C SER A 95 12.17 10.49 -13.15
N VAL A 96 13.11 10.05 -12.30
CA VAL A 96 14.53 9.92 -12.67
C VAL A 96 14.76 8.72 -13.60
N SER A 97 14.15 7.57 -13.33
CA SER A 97 14.25 6.38 -14.17
C SER A 97 13.20 6.31 -15.28
N GLY A 98 12.17 7.17 -15.25
CA GLY A 98 11.02 7.11 -16.15
C GLY A 98 10.09 5.91 -15.91
N ARG A 99 10.35 5.10 -14.87
CA ARG A 99 9.60 3.86 -14.62
C ARG A 99 8.29 4.17 -13.89
N LYS A 100 7.23 3.49 -14.33
CA LYS A 100 5.91 3.50 -13.71
C LYS A 100 5.47 2.09 -13.36
N MET A 101 4.85 1.93 -12.21
CA MET A 101 4.17 0.72 -11.76
C MET A 101 2.70 1.02 -11.47
N GLU A 102 1.79 0.36 -12.18
CA GLU A 102 0.37 0.30 -11.81
C GLU A 102 0.09 -1.00 -11.05
N LEU A 103 -0.72 -0.91 -10.00
CA LEU A 103 -1.21 -2.06 -9.24
C LEU A 103 -2.72 -2.16 -9.41
N TRP A 104 -3.19 -3.35 -9.79
CA TRP A 104 -4.61 -3.68 -9.91
C TRP A 104 -4.93 -4.90 -9.06
N SER A 105 -6.10 -4.91 -8.41
CA SER A 105 -6.48 -6.04 -7.55
C SER A 105 -7.99 -6.16 -7.34
N ASN A 106 -8.43 -7.35 -6.90
CA ASN A 106 -9.79 -7.59 -6.44
C ASN A 106 -10.00 -7.45 -4.93
N GLN A 107 -8.96 -7.07 -4.18
CA GLN A 107 -9.05 -6.94 -2.73
C GLN A 107 -9.67 -5.60 -2.31
N PRO A 108 -10.35 -5.56 -1.15
CA PRO A 108 -11.00 -4.35 -0.67
C PRO A 108 -10.00 -3.33 -0.10
N GLY A 109 -8.81 -3.75 0.31
CA GLY A 109 -7.81 -2.88 0.93
C GLY A 109 -6.42 -3.02 0.32
N VAL A 110 -5.57 -2.04 0.63
CA VAL A 110 -4.14 -2.07 0.35
C VAL A 110 -3.37 -1.50 1.54
N GLN A 111 -2.42 -2.26 2.08
CA GLN A 111 -1.45 -1.72 3.02
C GLN A 111 -0.41 -0.91 2.24
N PHE A 112 -0.26 0.36 2.58
CA PHE A 112 0.85 1.17 2.08
C PHE A 112 1.89 1.34 3.20
N TYR A 113 3.06 0.76 3.00
CA TYR A 113 4.14 0.76 3.96
C TYR A 113 5.45 1.24 3.34
N THR A 114 6.13 2.18 3.99
CA THR A 114 7.35 2.82 3.46
C THR A 114 8.64 2.32 4.10
N SER A 115 8.72 1.04 4.50
CA SER A 115 9.98 0.47 5.04
C SER A 115 10.51 1.18 6.29
N ASN A 116 9.60 1.70 7.11
CA ASN A 116 9.90 2.61 8.23
C ASN A 116 10.84 2.00 9.29
N MET A 117 10.88 0.67 9.36
CA MET A 117 11.59 -0.09 10.38
C MET A 117 12.89 -0.73 9.88
N LEU A 118 13.24 -0.54 8.60
CA LEU A 118 14.51 -1.05 8.08
C LEU A 118 15.69 -0.37 8.78
N LYS A 119 16.56 -1.18 9.37
CA LYS A 119 17.78 -0.76 10.05
C LYS A 119 18.96 -1.52 9.45
N GLU A 120 19.57 -0.92 8.43
CA GLU A 120 20.80 -1.41 7.79
C GLU A 120 20.77 -2.89 7.38
N VAL A 121 19.74 -3.27 6.62
CA VAL A 121 19.59 -4.67 6.18
C VAL A 121 20.52 -4.95 5.01
N LYS A 122 21.40 -5.95 5.14
CA LYS A 122 22.26 -6.40 4.02
C LYS A 122 21.41 -6.96 2.89
N GLY A 123 21.47 -6.32 1.74
CA GLY A 123 20.72 -6.61 0.54
C GLY A 123 21.52 -7.33 -0.54
N LYS A 124 20.98 -7.30 -1.76
CA LYS A 124 21.61 -7.89 -2.94
C LYS A 124 22.86 -7.07 -3.32
N ASN A 125 23.85 -7.74 -3.91
CA ASN A 125 25.08 -7.11 -4.40
C ASN A 125 25.83 -6.27 -3.35
N GLY A 126 25.66 -6.57 -2.06
CA GLY A 126 26.32 -5.86 -0.97
C GLY A 126 25.71 -4.51 -0.61
N PHE A 127 24.63 -4.08 -1.28
CA PHE A 127 23.92 -2.85 -0.92
C PHE A 127 23.20 -3.00 0.42
N THR A 128 23.19 -1.95 1.24
CA THR A 128 22.52 -1.94 2.54
C THR A 128 21.21 -1.16 2.44
N TYR A 129 20.08 -1.79 2.77
CA TYR A 129 18.78 -1.15 2.79
C TYR A 129 18.55 -0.41 4.11
N HIS A 130 18.32 0.89 4.01
CA HIS A 130 18.01 1.78 5.14
C HIS A 130 16.50 2.07 5.22
N GLN A 131 16.11 2.86 6.22
CA GLN A 131 14.75 3.40 6.32
C GLN A 131 14.35 4.07 5.00
N TYR A 132 13.10 3.85 4.56
CA TYR A 132 12.56 4.35 3.29
C TYR A 132 13.23 3.83 2.02
N ALA A 133 14.05 2.76 2.08
CA ALA A 133 14.68 2.20 0.87
C ALA A 133 13.69 1.69 -0.18
N ALA A 134 12.45 1.38 0.22
CA ALA A 134 11.41 0.83 -0.65
C ALA A 134 10.00 1.07 -0.09
N LEU A 135 8.98 0.85 -0.92
CA LEU A 135 7.58 0.78 -0.51
C LEU A 135 6.99 -0.61 -0.72
N CYS A 136 6.02 -0.99 0.11
CA CYS A 136 5.18 -2.16 -0.05
C CYS A 136 3.74 -1.71 -0.38
N LEU A 137 3.08 -2.46 -1.25
CA LEU A 137 1.67 -2.31 -1.59
C LEU A 137 1.00 -3.67 -1.51
N GLU A 138 0.51 -4.00 -0.33
CA GLU A 138 -0.01 -5.32 0.01
C GLU A 138 -1.53 -5.28 -0.17
N THR A 139 -2.04 -5.72 -1.32
CA THR A 139 -3.51 -5.79 -1.48
C THR A 139 -4.07 -6.91 -0.63
N GLN A 140 -5.15 -6.66 0.11
CA GLN A 140 -5.59 -7.53 1.19
C GLN A 140 -7.03 -7.23 1.64
N GLY A 141 -7.60 -8.14 2.45
CA GLY A 141 -8.66 -7.80 3.38
C GLY A 141 -8.18 -6.84 4.48
N PHE A 142 -9.08 -6.09 5.10
CA PHE A 142 -8.70 -5.12 6.13
C PHE A 142 -8.02 -5.83 7.32
N PRO A 143 -6.95 -5.24 7.89
CA PRO A 143 -6.35 -5.78 9.10
C PRO A 143 -7.40 -5.89 10.21
N ASP A 144 -7.26 -6.91 11.04
CA ASP A 144 -8.16 -7.22 12.16
C ASP A 144 -9.66 -7.37 11.82
N SER A 145 -10.02 -7.59 10.55
CA SER A 145 -11.42 -7.71 10.12
C SER A 145 -12.21 -8.82 10.82
N VAL A 146 -11.53 -9.82 11.39
CA VAL A 146 -12.19 -10.91 12.13
C VAL A 146 -12.81 -10.42 13.45
N ASN A 147 -12.27 -9.33 14.02
CA ASN A 147 -12.74 -8.74 15.27
C ASN A 147 -13.60 -7.48 15.06
N HIS A 148 -13.75 -7.02 13.81
CA HIS A 148 -14.56 -5.86 13.43
C HIS A 148 -15.70 -6.25 12.50
N PRO A 149 -16.92 -6.53 13.03
CA PRO A 149 -18.07 -6.97 12.22
C PRO A 149 -18.51 -5.99 11.12
N ASN A 150 -18.11 -4.73 11.21
CA ASN A 150 -18.36 -3.70 10.20
C ASN A 150 -17.35 -3.71 9.04
N PHE A 151 -16.25 -4.46 9.14
CA PHE A 151 -15.29 -4.64 8.05
C PHE A 151 -15.70 -5.80 7.13
N PRO A 152 -15.28 -5.81 5.86
CA PRO A 152 -15.56 -6.92 4.96
C PRO A 152 -14.97 -8.23 5.49
N SER A 153 -15.83 -9.23 5.71
CA SER A 153 -15.42 -10.54 6.24
C SER A 153 -14.35 -11.20 5.37
N GLN A 154 -13.35 -11.78 6.04
CA GLN A 154 -12.30 -12.61 5.43
C GLN A 154 -12.43 -14.09 5.83
N ILE A 155 -13.59 -14.51 6.34
CA ILE A 155 -13.83 -15.91 6.73
C ILE A 155 -14.08 -16.75 5.47
N VAL A 156 -13.37 -17.87 5.35
CA VAL A 156 -13.56 -18.86 4.28
C VAL A 156 -13.96 -20.17 4.94
N ASN A 157 -15.18 -20.62 4.69
CA ASN A 157 -15.75 -21.83 5.26
C ASN A 157 -15.42 -23.07 4.41
N PRO A 158 -15.57 -24.29 4.96
CA PRO A 158 -15.44 -25.51 4.18
C PRO A 158 -16.27 -25.48 2.89
N GLY A 159 -15.66 -25.86 1.78
CA GLY A 159 -16.29 -25.83 0.45
C GLY A 159 -16.24 -24.47 -0.27
N GLN A 160 -15.85 -23.38 0.41
CA GLN A 160 -15.65 -22.08 -0.24
C GLN A 160 -14.24 -21.98 -0.85
N THR A 161 -14.14 -21.35 -2.02
CA THR A 161 -12.86 -21.07 -2.67
C THR A 161 -12.43 -19.64 -2.41
N TYR A 162 -11.23 -19.46 -1.86
CA TYR A 162 -10.58 -18.15 -1.78
C TYR A 162 -9.95 -17.79 -3.14
N LYS A 163 -10.20 -16.58 -3.64
CA LYS A 163 -9.59 -16.05 -4.87
C LYS A 163 -9.12 -14.61 -4.68
N HIS A 164 -7.84 -14.39 -4.92
CA HIS A 164 -7.21 -13.09 -4.88
C HIS A 164 -6.42 -12.89 -6.16
N PHE A 165 -6.77 -11.83 -6.90
CA PHE A 165 -6.09 -11.43 -8.12
C PHE A 165 -5.32 -10.14 -7.86
N MET A 166 -4.08 -10.12 -8.33
CA MET A 166 -3.17 -8.99 -8.25
C MET A 166 -2.39 -8.91 -9.56
N VAL A 167 -2.33 -7.73 -10.17
CA VAL A 167 -1.56 -7.48 -11.39
C VAL A 167 -0.70 -6.25 -11.18
N TYR A 168 0.61 -6.43 -11.33
CA TYR A 168 1.56 -5.34 -11.50
C TYR A 168 1.79 -5.10 -12.99
N ARG A 169 1.56 -3.87 -13.44
CA ARG A 169 1.85 -3.45 -14.82
C ARG A 169 2.97 -2.41 -14.79
N PHE A 170 4.08 -2.74 -15.43
CA PHE A 170 5.23 -1.86 -15.54
C PHE A 170 5.30 -1.21 -16.93
N THR A 171 5.64 0.07 -16.95
CA THR A 171 5.95 0.82 -18.18
C THR A 171 7.15 1.74 -17.93
N ALA A 172 7.80 2.19 -18.99
CA ALA A 172 8.85 3.21 -18.93
C ALA A 172 8.71 4.17 -20.13
N HIS A 173 9.18 5.41 -19.96
CA HIS A 173 9.23 6.42 -21.00
C HIS A 173 10.63 7.02 -21.13
#